data_AF-A0A177AKL4-F1
#
_entry.id   AF-A0A177AKL4-F1
#
_cell.length_a   1.000
_cell.length_b   1.000
_cell.length_c   1.000
_cell.angle_alpha   90.00
_cell.angle_beta   90.00
_cell.angle_gamma   90.00
#
_symmetry.space_group_name_H-M   'P 1'
#
loop_
_entity.id
_entity.type
_entity.pdbx_description
1 polymer ?
#
loop_
_entity_poly.entity_id
_entity_poly.type
_entity_poly.pdbx_seq_one_letter_code
_entity_poly.pdbx_strand_id
1 'polypeptide(L)'
;MVEVLLRSGGEQTHRSEKFGHDDDVNAGWKFWRSEPYPDGLIYDQCPDLGEANFTAKILKPWILPSGNDFISDPAKHHVRPAGNPVGDVKYVQKTFDDSAWDTIDLPHD
;
A
#
# COMPACT_ATOMS: atom_id res chain seq x y z
N MET A 1 -14.52 -3.13 5.02
CA MET A 1 -13.13 -2.64 5.11
C MET A 1 -12.67 -2.37 3.68
N VAL A 2 -12.14 -1.17 3.38
CA VAL A 2 -11.71 -0.78 2.03
C VAL A 2 -10.20 -0.75 2.04
N GLU A 3 -9.57 -1.69 1.33
CA GLU A 3 -8.15 -1.60 1.06
C GLU A 3 -8.00 -0.84 -0.27
N VAL A 4 -7.45 0.37 -0.18
CA VAL A 4 -7.11 1.20 -1.34
C VAL A 4 -5.66 0.91 -1.66
N LEU A 5 -5.43 0.18 -2.75
CA LEU A 5 -4.08 -0.09 -3.22
C LEU A 5 -3.63 0.98 -4.21
N LEU A 6 -2.43 1.48 -3.96
CA LEU A 6 -1.88 2.73 -4.44
C LEU A 6 -0.61 2.45 -5.26
N ARG A 7 -0.60 2.76 -6.57
CA ARG A 7 0.59 2.61 -7.43
C ARG A 7 0.77 3.82 -8.32
N SER A 8 1.93 4.47 -8.23
CA SER A 8 2.35 5.54 -9.14
C SER A 8 3.02 4.96 -10.38
N GLY A 9 2.52 5.32 -11.56
CA GLY A 9 3.19 5.09 -12.84
C GLY A 9 3.81 6.41 -13.33
N GLY A 10 5.12 6.48 -13.49
CA GLY A 10 5.73 7.70 -14.01
C GLY A 10 7.10 7.50 -14.65
N GLU A 11 7.17 7.70 -15.98
CA GLU A 11 8.37 8.16 -16.65
C GLU A 11 8.21 9.68 -16.88
N GLN A 12 8.97 10.46 -16.12
CA GLN A 12 8.91 11.92 -16.11
C GLN A 12 9.89 12.47 -17.16
N THR A 13 9.37 12.96 -18.29
CA THR A 13 10.18 13.74 -19.25
C THR A 13 10.12 15.22 -18.88
N HIS A 14 11.25 15.77 -18.43
CA HIS A 14 11.35 17.12 -17.89
C HIS A 14 11.41 18.14 -19.04
N ARG A 15 10.35 18.94 -19.23
CA ARG A 15 10.39 20.21 -19.98
C ARG A 15 9.91 21.32 -19.05
N SER A 16 10.77 22.31 -18.81
CA SER A 16 10.50 23.41 -17.88
C SER A 16 9.52 24.42 -18.46
N GLU A 17 8.41 24.64 -17.77
CA GLU A 17 7.70 25.93 -17.73
C GLU A 17 7.06 26.07 -16.34
N LYS A 18 7.28 27.22 -15.70
CA LYS A 18 6.74 27.51 -14.36
C LYS A 18 5.24 27.77 -14.47
N PHE A 19 4.44 26.76 -14.13
CA PHE A 19 3.02 26.90 -13.79
C PHE A 19 2.86 26.58 -12.32
N GLY A 20 1.98 27.32 -11.61
CA GLY A 20 1.49 26.87 -10.31
C GLY A 20 0.85 25.51 -10.54
N HIS A 21 1.51 24.45 -10.08
CA HIS A 21 1.01 23.11 -10.24
C HIS A 21 0.04 22.91 -9.08
N ASP A 22 -1.25 23.08 -9.32
CA ASP A 22 -2.24 22.32 -8.56
C ASP A 22 -1.99 20.87 -8.96
N ASP A 23 -1.03 20.22 -8.29
CA ASP A 23 -0.65 18.84 -8.52
C ASP A 23 -1.92 18.01 -8.26
N ASP A 24 -2.63 17.66 -9.34
CA ASP A 24 -3.76 16.75 -9.27
C ASP A 24 -3.24 15.44 -8.68
N VAL A 25 -3.54 15.21 -7.41
CA VAL A 25 -3.08 14.04 -6.69
C VAL A 25 -3.78 12.77 -7.19
N ASN A 26 -4.78 12.88 -8.07
CA ASN A 26 -5.36 11.74 -8.80
C ASN A 26 -4.57 11.42 -10.08
N ALA A 27 -3.69 12.30 -10.57
CA ALA A 27 -2.98 12.12 -11.83
C ALA A 27 -2.07 10.89 -11.83
N GLY A 28 -2.40 9.92 -12.69
CA GLY A 28 -1.63 8.68 -12.84
C GLY A 28 -1.95 7.60 -11.80
N TRP A 29 -2.96 7.82 -10.95
CA TRP A 29 -3.42 6.85 -9.96
C TRP A 29 -4.54 5.97 -10.52
N LYS A 30 -4.52 4.70 -10.14
CA LYS A 30 -5.56 3.73 -10.43
C LYS A 30 -6.02 3.05 -9.15
N PHE A 31 -7.30 2.74 -9.09
CA PHE A 31 -7.98 2.25 -7.91
C PHE A 31 -8.69 0.95 -8.22
N TRP A 32 -8.57 -0.01 -7.33
CA TRP A 32 -9.36 -1.22 -7.37
C TRP A 32 -9.84 -1.54 -5.97
N ARG A 33 -11.08 -2.02 -5.88
CA ARG A 33 -11.70 -2.41 -4.62
C ARG A 33 -12.15 -3.87 -4.71
N SER A 34 -11.82 -4.63 -3.69
CA SER A 34 -12.36 -5.96 -3.45
C SER A 34 -13.19 -5.98 -2.17
N GLU A 35 -14.20 -6.86 -2.13
CA GLU A 35 -14.87 -7.25 -0.89
C GLU A 35 -14.16 -8.40 -0.16
N PRO A 36 -13.65 -9.46 -0.82
CA PRO A 36 -12.74 -10.40 -0.17
C PRO A 36 -11.36 -9.77 0.02
N TYR A 37 -10.56 -10.37 0.91
CA TYR A 37 -9.13 -10.08 1.09
C TYR A 37 -8.32 -11.01 0.16
N PRO A 38 -8.00 -10.59 -1.09
CA PRO A 38 -7.60 -11.50 -2.16
C PRO A 38 -6.14 -11.98 -2.05
N ASP A 39 -5.32 -11.27 -1.28
CA ASP A 39 -3.88 -11.47 -1.10
C ASP A 39 -3.50 -12.17 0.21
N GLY A 40 -4.48 -12.45 1.07
CA GLY A 40 -4.32 -13.21 2.31
C GLY A 40 -3.30 -12.63 3.30
N LEU A 41 -3.20 -11.31 3.38
CA LEU A 41 -2.40 -10.50 4.30
C LEU A 41 -3.35 -9.73 5.24
N ILE A 42 -2.86 -9.17 6.33
CA ILE A 42 -3.59 -8.18 7.14
C ILE A 42 -2.51 -7.37 7.88
N TYR A 43 -2.80 -6.13 8.26
CA TYR A 43 -1.84 -5.39 9.08
C TYR A 43 -1.64 -6.08 10.44
N ASP A 44 -2.72 -6.23 11.19
CA ASP A 44 -2.77 -6.88 12.50
C ASP A 44 -4.09 -7.65 12.63
N GLN A 45 -4.25 -8.45 13.69
CA GLN A 45 -5.54 -9.06 14.00
C GLN A 45 -6.61 -7.97 14.14
N CYS A 46 -7.67 -8.08 13.34
CA CYS A 46 -8.78 -7.14 13.30
C CYS A 46 -10.08 -7.89 13.66
N PRO A 47 -10.66 -7.71 14.86
CA PRO A 47 -11.76 -8.54 15.37
C PRO A 47 -13.01 -8.63 14.47
N ASP A 48 -13.21 -7.66 13.59
CA ASP A 48 -14.32 -7.58 12.63
C ASP A 48 -14.11 -8.43 11.36
N LEU A 49 -12.91 -8.96 11.12
CA LEU A 49 -12.58 -9.76 9.93
C LEU A 49 -12.96 -11.25 10.03
N GLY A 50 -13.60 -11.68 11.12
CA GLY A 50 -14.06 -13.06 11.27
C GLY A 50 -12.94 -14.08 11.08
N GLU A 51 -13.15 -15.08 10.22
CA GLU A 51 -12.18 -16.15 9.91
C GLU A 51 -10.86 -15.63 9.33
N ALA A 52 -10.87 -14.50 8.63
CA ALA A 52 -9.65 -13.95 8.01
C ALA A 52 -8.58 -13.58 9.05
N ASN A 53 -8.96 -13.34 10.31
CA ASN A 53 -8.00 -13.15 11.41
C ASN A 53 -7.05 -14.32 11.63
N PHE A 54 -7.48 -15.53 11.25
CA PHE A 54 -6.75 -16.76 11.54
C PHE A 54 -6.11 -17.38 10.29
N THR A 55 -6.53 -16.95 9.10
CA THR A 55 -6.03 -17.48 7.83
C THR A 55 -5.11 -16.50 7.10
N ALA A 56 -5.22 -15.20 7.37
CA ALA A 56 -4.37 -14.19 6.75
C ALA A 56 -3.00 -14.08 7.43
N LYS A 57 -2.02 -13.61 6.65
CA LYS A 57 -0.66 -13.36 7.08
C LYS A 57 -0.53 -11.94 7.64
N ILE A 58 -0.21 -11.83 8.92
CA ILE A 58 -0.04 -10.56 9.62
C ILE A 58 1.22 -9.85 9.11
N LEU A 59 1.17 -8.54 8.83
CA LEU A 59 2.29 -7.75 8.30
C LEU A 59 2.94 -6.81 9.33
N LYS A 60 2.27 -6.52 10.45
CA LYS A 60 2.75 -5.60 11.50
C LYS A 60 4.23 -5.76 11.86
N PRO A 61 4.77 -6.97 12.17
CA PRO A 61 6.18 -7.06 12.56
C PRO A 61 7.16 -6.79 11.41
N TRP A 62 6.71 -6.79 10.15
CA TRP A 62 7.52 -6.40 9.00
C TRP A 62 7.44 -4.91 8.67
N ILE A 63 6.36 -4.23 9.05
CA ILE A 63 6.14 -2.79 8.78
C ILE A 63 6.73 -1.92 9.90
N LEU A 64 6.54 -2.32 11.16
CA LEU A 64 6.97 -1.53 12.33
C LEU A 64 8.47 -1.16 12.35
N PRO A 65 9.42 -1.99 11.87
CA PRO A 65 10.83 -1.61 11.83
C PRO A 65 11.12 -0.34 11.02
N SER A 66 10.30 -0.01 10.02
CA SER A 66 10.43 1.24 9.24
C SER A 66 10.16 2.50 10.08
N GLY A 67 9.50 2.34 11.23
CA GLY A 67 9.22 3.43 12.17
C GLY A 67 10.27 3.61 13.27
N ASN A 68 11.29 2.76 13.35
CA ASN A 68 12.25 2.77 14.46
C ASN A 68 12.99 4.11 14.60
N ASP A 69 13.26 4.81 13.51
CA ASP A 69 13.92 6.12 13.51
C ASP A 69 13.11 7.20 14.25
N PHE A 70 11.79 6.99 14.43
CA PHE A 70 10.90 7.86 15.18
C PHE A 70 10.72 7.43 16.65
N ILE A 71 11.32 6.32 17.08
CA ILE A 71 11.23 5.81 18.45
C ILE A 71 12.50 6.18 19.21
N SER A 72 12.37 7.11 20.17
CA SER A 72 13.52 7.64 20.92
C SER A 72 14.21 6.63 21.84
N ASP A 73 13.47 5.64 22.35
CA ASP A 73 14.01 4.58 23.21
C ASP A 73 14.38 3.35 22.36
N PRO A 74 15.68 3.04 22.15
CA PRO A 74 16.10 1.89 21.34
C PRO A 74 15.60 0.55 21.87
N ALA A 75 15.30 0.44 23.16
CA ALA A 75 14.77 -0.78 23.75
C ALA A 75 13.33 -1.09 23.26
N LYS A 76 12.65 -0.11 22.68
CA LYS A 76 11.30 -0.26 22.09
C LYS A 76 11.34 -0.48 20.58
N HIS A 77 12.52 -0.56 19.96
CA HIS A 77 12.64 -0.79 18.53
C HIS A 77 12.16 -2.18 18.13
N HIS A 78 11.58 -2.27 16.94
CA HIS A 78 11.06 -3.49 16.37
C HIS A 78 12.11 -4.18 15.49
N VAL A 79 12.22 -5.50 15.63
CA VAL A 79 13.14 -6.32 14.80
C VAL A 79 12.39 -6.85 13.60
N ARG A 80 12.94 -6.60 12.40
CA ARG A 80 12.40 -7.15 11.16
C ARG A 80 12.59 -8.67 11.11
N PRO A 81 11.51 -9.47 10.97
CA PRO A 81 11.65 -10.89 10.75
C PRO A 81 12.41 -11.19 9.44
N ALA A 82 13.11 -12.31 9.39
CA ALA A 82 13.76 -12.77 8.16
C ALA A 82 12.72 -13.19 7.10
N GLY A 83 13.14 -13.19 5.84
CA GLY A 83 12.33 -13.65 4.71
C GLY A 83 11.39 -12.58 4.13
N ASN A 84 10.47 -13.03 3.27
CA ASN A 84 9.52 -12.17 2.57
C ASN A 84 8.09 -12.32 3.14
N PRO A 85 7.51 -11.26 3.73
CA PRO A 85 6.14 -11.29 4.21
C PRO A 85 5.11 -11.32 3.08
N VAL A 86 5.41 -10.66 1.97
CA VAL A 86 4.49 -10.51 0.85
C VAL A 86 4.86 -11.58 -0.17
N GLY A 87 4.14 -12.71 -0.17
CA GLY A 87 4.37 -13.83 -1.08
C GLY A 87 3.98 -13.48 -2.53
N ASP A 88 3.17 -14.32 -3.16
CA ASP A 88 2.68 -14.16 -4.55
C ASP A 88 1.53 -13.14 -4.65
N VAL A 89 1.73 -11.94 -4.13
CA VAL A 89 0.79 -10.84 -4.36
C VAL A 89 0.96 -10.34 -5.78
N LYS A 90 -0.10 -10.47 -6.59
CA LYS A 90 -0.03 -10.27 -8.04
C LYS A 90 0.26 -8.82 -8.43
N TYR A 91 -0.31 -7.88 -7.69
CA TYR A 91 -0.30 -6.45 -8.01
C TYR A 91 0.91 -5.67 -7.46
N VAL A 92 1.80 -6.31 -6.70
CA VAL A 92 3.10 -5.70 -6.35
C VAL A 92 4.18 -5.96 -7.40
N GLN A 93 3.87 -6.79 -8.40
CA GLN A 93 4.82 -7.14 -9.46
C GLN A 93 5.00 -5.97 -10.42
N LYS A 94 6.25 -5.72 -10.84
CA LYS A 94 6.57 -4.64 -11.78
C LYS A 94 5.78 -4.74 -13.09
N THR A 95 5.49 -5.96 -13.53
CA THR A 95 4.80 -6.29 -14.77
C THR A 95 3.29 -6.51 -14.61
N PHE A 96 2.71 -6.17 -13.46
CA PHE A 96 1.27 -6.27 -13.28
C PHE A 96 0.54 -5.30 -14.22
N ASP A 97 -0.48 -5.81 -14.91
CA ASP A 97 -1.37 -5.02 -15.76
C ASP A 97 -2.56 -4.52 -14.92
N ASP A 98 -2.52 -3.23 -14.61
CA ASP A 98 -3.58 -2.51 -13.89
C ASP A 98 -4.57 -1.83 -14.86
N SER A 99 -4.65 -2.25 -16.13
CA SER A 99 -5.61 -1.70 -17.11
C SER A 99 -7.08 -1.88 -16.72
N ALA A 100 -7.39 -2.87 -15.89
CA ALA A 100 -8.73 -3.13 -15.38
C ALA A 100 -9.10 -2.33 -14.11
N TRP A 101 -8.19 -1.50 -13.59
CA TRP A 101 -8.44 -0.65 -12.42
C TRP A 101 -8.98 0.71 -12.83
N ASP A 102 -9.79 1.31 -11.97
CA ASP A 102 -10.51 2.55 -12.25
C ASP A 102 -9.62 3.78 -12.01
N THR A 103 -9.71 4.76 -12.90
CA THR A 103 -9.24 6.13 -12.62
C THR A 103 -10.40 6.89 -12.00
N ILE A 104 -10.23 7.32 -10.74
CA ILE A 104 -11.27 8.00 -9.97
C ILE A 104 -10.81 9.43 -9.69
N ASP A 105 -11.72 10.39 -9.87
CA ASP A 105 -11.52 11.77 -9.46
C ASP A 105 -12.05 11.93 -8.03
N LEU A 106 -11.15 11.90 -7.05
CA LEU A 106 -11.49 12.11 -5.65
C LEU A 106 -11.47 13.62 -5.34
N PRO A 107 -12.47 14.16 -4.62
CA PRO A 107 -12.43 15.54 -4.17
C PRO A 107 -11.29 15.71 -3.15
N HIS A 108 -10.45 16.71 -3.39
CA HIS A 108 -9.38 17.14 -2.48
C HIS A 108 -9.69 18.54 -1.94
N ASP A 109 -9.22 18.84 -0.73
CA ASP A 109 -9.45 20.10 -0.01
C ASP A 109 -8.48 21.23 -0.39
#